data_AF-M0KPJ3-F1
#
_entry.id   AF-M0KPJ3-F1
#
_cell.length_a   1.000
_cell.length_b   1.000
_cell.length_c   1.000
_cell.angle_alpha   90.00
_cell.angle_beta   90.00
_cell.angle_gamma   90.00
#
_symmetry.space_group_name_H-M   'P 1'
#
loop_
_entity.id
_entity.type
_entity.pdbx_description
1 polymer ?
#
loop_
_entity_poly.entity_id
_entity_poly.type
_entity_poly.pdbx_seq_one_letter_code
_entity_poly.pdbx_strand_id
1 'polypeptide(L)'
;MYEDKIKIQQKGTVMSKGWVTVRFDDVVDIQKSSLGKVKFVTNRQDVSVTGLDGPTAVKIAEQILGYLENKKNKRENVGTSGSNADEIAKFAKLREQGVISEEEFQKKKNELL
;
A
#
# COMPACT_ATOMS: atom_id res chain seq x y z
N MET A 1 -9.46 -12.88 -4.81
CA MET A 1 -9.02 -11.75 -5.66
C MET A 1 -9.67 -10.50 -5.12
N TYR A 2 -8.93 -9.64 -4.42
CA TYR A 2 -9.48 -8.35 -3.99
C TYR A 2 -9.65 -7.49 -5.25
N GLU A 3 -10.83 -6.90 -5.46
CA GLU A 3 -11.05 -5.98 -6.56
C GLU A 3 -10.03 -4.84 -6.46
N ASP A 4 -9.27 -4.59 -7.53
CA ASP A 4 -8.21 -3.58 -7.59
C ASP A 4 -8.75 -2.13 -7.61
N LYS A 5 -10.05 -1.97 -7.34
CA LYS A 5 -10.77 -0.71 -7.39
C LYS A 5 -11.89 -0.68 -6.36
N ILE A 6 -12.18 0.51 -5.84
CA ILE A 6 -13.35 0.79 -5.02
C ILE A 6 -14.31 1.71 -5.78
N LYS A 7 -15.59 1.38 -5.72
CA LYS A 7 -16.67 2.23 -6.21
C LYS A 7 -17.33 2.92 -5.03
N ILE A 8 -17.26 4.24 -5.01
CA ILE A 8 -17.75 5.07 -3.93
C ILE A 8 -18.90 5.92 -4.46
N GLN A 9 -20.07 5.79 -3.83
CA GLN A 9 -21.22 6.60 -4.20
C GLN A 9 -21.14 7.98 -3.53
N GLN A 10 -21.09 9.04 -4.33
CA GLN A 10 -21.19 10.40 -3.83
C GLN A 10 -22.65 10.78 -3.59
N LYS A 11 -22.97 11.31 -2.41
CA LYS A 11 -24.26 11.95 -2.14
C LYS A 11 -24.10 13.47 -2.26
N GLY A 12 -24.36 14.00 -3.45
CA GLY A 12 -24.36 15.45 -3.71
C GLY A 12 -25.73 16.02 -4.07
N THR A 13 -25.82 17.35 -4.04
CA THR A 13 -26.98 18.12 -4.50
C THR A 13 -27.04 18.08 -6.03
N VAL A 14 -27.93 17.24 -6.56
CA VAL A 14 -28.43 17.13 -7.95
C VAL A 14 -27.41 16.94 -9.10
N MET A 15 -26.18 17.50 -9.05
CA MET A 15 -25.16 17.38 -10.10
C MET A 15 -23.93 16.52 -9.71
N SER A 16 -23.78 16.12 -8.45
CA SER A 16 -22.66 15.26 -7.98
C SER A 16 -23.11 13.87 -7.51
N LYS A 17 -24.32 13.44 -7.90
CA LYS A 17 -24.77 12.06 -7.64
C LYS A 17 -24.12 11.14 -8.67
N GLY A 18 -22.92 10.67 -8.35
CA GLY A 18 -22.14 9.82 -9.24
C GLY A 18 -21.42 8.71 -8.50
N TRP A 19 -21.12 7.63 -9.22
CA TRP A 19 -20.18 6.62 -8.77
C TRP A 19 -18.77 7.07 -9.10
N VAL A 20 -17.93 7.19 -8.08
CA VAL A 20 -16.51 7.42 -8.25
C VAL A 20 -15.79 6.09 -8.14
N THR A 21 -15.05 5.74 -9.18
CA THR A 21 -14.19 4.55 -9.15
C THR A 21 -12.76 5.00 -8.88
N VAL A 22 -12.18 4.50 -7.79
CA VAL A 22 -10.78 4.74 -7.43
C VAL A 22 -10.05 3.42 -7.56
N ARG A 23 -8.98 3.36 -8.35
CA ARG A 23 -8.12 2.17 -8.44
C ARG A 23 -7.11 2.21 -7.31
N PHE A 24 -7.00 1.13 -6.55
CA PHE A 24 -6.09 1.08 -5.42
C PHE A 24 -4.63 1.14 -5.86
N ASP A 25 -4.28 0.59 -7.03
CA ASP A 25 -2.91 0.64 -7.53
C ASP A 25 -2.40 2.06 -7.83
N ASP A 26 -3.27 2.93 -8.33
CA ASP A 26 -2.93 4.31 -8.68
C ASP A 26 -2.85 5.24 -7.44
N VAL A 27 -3.44 4.84 -6.30
CA VAL A 27 -3.47 5.65 -5.07
C VAL A 27 -2.10 5.65 -4.39
N VAL A 28 -1.66 6.85 -4.01
CA VAL A 28 -0.42 7.11 -3.30
C VAL A 28 -0.70 7.50 -1.86
N ASP A 29 -1.71 8.36 -1.67
CA ASP A 29 -2.07 8.92 -0.37
C ASP A 29 -3.58 9.16 -0.27
N ILE A 30 -4.08 9.24 0.96
CA ILE A 30 -5.48 9.54 1.23
C ILE A 30 -5.62 10.61 2.31
N GLN A 31 -6.39 11.65 1.99
CA GLN A 31 -6.64 12.78 2.87
C GLN A 31 -8.11 12.86 3.22
N LYS A 32 -8.42 12.67 4.51
CA LYS A 32 -9.77 12.86 5.05
C LYS A 32 -9.90 14.25 5.65
N SER A 33 -10.97 14.95 5.28
CA SER A 33 -11.37 16.21 5.90
C SER A 33 -12.51 15.99 6.88
N SER A 34 -12.59 16.84 7.91
CA SER A 34 -13.63 16.84 8.96
C SER A 34 -15.05 16.99 8.39
N LEU A 35 -15.19 17.53 7.19
CA LEU A 35 -16.46 17.81 6.51
C LEU A 35 -17.00 16.63 5.68
N GLY A 36 -16.53 15.40 5.90
CA GLY A 36 -17.01 14.23 5.13
C GLY A 36 -16.53 14.22 3.68
N LYS A 37 -15.41 14.93 3.41
CA LYS A 37 -14.70 14.92 2.14
C LYS A 37 -13.48 14.02 2.25
N VAL A 38 -13.33 13.10 1.31
CA VAL A 38 -12.15 12.23 1.18
C VAL A 38 -11.48 12.53 -0.15
N LYS A 39 -10.20 12.88 -0.12
CA LYS A 39 -9.37 13.10 -1.31
C LYS A 39 -8.38 11.95 -1.44
N PHE A 40 -8.38 11.31 -2.59
CA PHE A 40 -7.43 10.28 -2.99
C PHE A 40 -6.39 10.94 -3.88
N VAL A 41 -5.14 10.92 -3.43
CA VAL A 41 -4.00 11.38 -4.22
C VAL A 41 -3.55 10.22 -5.07
N THR A 42 -3.57 10.39 -6.39
CA THR A 42 -3.15 9.34 -7.33
C THR A 42 -2.04 9.84 -8.24
N ASN A 43 -1.27 8.93 -8.85
CA ASN A 43 -0.20 9.32 -9.79
C ASN A 43 -0.72 9.98 -11.07
N ARG A 44 -2.00 9.77 -11.42
CA ARG A 44 -2.60 10.31 -12.64
C ARG A 44 -3.34 11.60 -12.36
N GLN A 45 -4.26 11.55 -11.41
CA GLN A 45 -5.14 12.66 -11.07
C GLN A 45 -5.76 12.47 -9.69
N ASP A 46 -5.73 13.51 -8.88
CA ASP A 46 -6.39 13.51 -7.59
C ASP A 46 -7.91 13.35 -7.73
N VAL A 47 -8.48 12.43 -6.97
CA VAL A 47 -9.92 12.16 -6.97
C VAL A 47 -10.50 12.62 -5.63
N SER A 48 -11.51 13.47 -5.65
CA SER A 48 -12.20 13.91 -4.43
C SER A 48 -13.62 13.37 -4.37
N VAL A 49 -14.00 12.84 -3.21
CA VAL A 49 -15.33 12.33 -2.90
C VAL A 49 -15.93 13.11 -1.73
N THR A 50 -17.12 13.66 -1.95
CA THR A 50 -17.87 14.46 -0.98
C THR A 50 -19.23 13.84 -0.68
N GLY A 51 -19.80 14.20 0.48
CA GLY A 51 -21.11 13.70 0.88
C GLY A 51 -21.07 12.26 1.37
N LEU A 52 -19.93 11.81 1.90
CA LEU A 52 -19.83 10.53 2.56
C LEU A 52 -20.32 10.67 4.00
N ASP A 53 -21.18 9.74 4.41
CA ASP A 53 -21.53 9.58 5.82
C ASP A 53 -20.24 9.25 6.60
N GLY A 54 -20.05 9.87 7.78
CA GLY A 54 -18.85 9.72 8.62
C GLY A 54 -18.30 8.28 8.74
N PRO A 55 -19.11 7.26 9.10
CA PRO A 55 -18.63 5.88 9.21
C PRO A 55 -18.22 5.28 7.86
N THR A 56 -18.88 5.66 6.76
CA THR A 56 -18.53 5.20 5.42
C THR A 56 -17.19 5.76 4.97
N ALA A 57 -16.94 7.05 5.22
CA ALA A 57 -15.66 7.69 4.93
C ALA A 57 -14.49 7.04 5.70
N VAL A 58 -14.72 6.66 6.96
CA VAL A 58 -13.74 5.95 7.78
C VAL A 58 -13.43 4.56 7.20
N LYS A 59 -14.45 3.74 6.92
CA LYS A 59 -14.24 2.40 6.35
C LYS A 59 -13.46 2.42 5.03
N ILE A 60 -13.80 3.35 4.14
CA ILE A 60 -13.10 3.51 2.86
C ILE A 60 -11.64 3.89 3.09
N ALA A 61 -11.38 4.80 4.03
CA ALA A 61 -10.03 5.23 4.32
C ALA A 61 -9.20 4.09 4.93
N GLU A 62 -9.75 3.34 5.87
CA GLU A 62 -9.08 2.18 6.46
C GLU A 62 -8.78 1.09 5.43
N GLN A 63 -9.71 0.79 4.52
CA GLN A 63 -9.46 -0.19 3.45
C GLN A 63 -8.30 0.22 2.54
N ILE A 64 -8.21 1.51 2.20
CA ILE A 64 -7.15 2.03 1.33
C ILE A 64 -5.82 2.10 2.06
N LEU A 65 -5.80 2.56 3.31
CA LEU A 65 -4.60 2.56 4.15
C LEU A 65 -4.06 1.13 4.32
N GLY A 66 -4.94 0.16 4.61
CA GLY A 66 -4.56 -1.25 4.67
C GLY A 66 -4.03 -1.80 3.35
N TYR A 67 -4.58 -1.37 2.20
CA TYR A 67 -4.03 -1.73 0.89
C TYR A 67 -2.64 -1.11 0.67
N LEU A 68 -2.45 0.17 1.00
CA LEU A 68 -1.16 0.85 0.87
C LEU A 68 -0.09 0.23 1.76
N GLU A 69 -0.43 -0.13 2.99
CA GLU A 69 0.46 -0.82 3.91
C GLU A 69 0.82 -2.23 3.41
N ASN A 70 -0.17 -2.99 2.90
CA ASN A 70 0.10 -4.27 2.25
C ASN A 70 0.93 -4.11 0.97
N LYS A 71 0.73 -3.05 0.17
CA LYS A 71 1.52 -2.75 -1.01
C LYS A 71 2.96 -2.41 -0.64
N LYS A 72 3.18 -1.67 0.45
CA LYS A 72 4.52 -1.38 0.97
C LYS A 72 5.21 -2.65 1.45
N ASN A 73 4.55 -3.46 2.27
CA ASN A 73 5.05 -4.77 2.69
C ASN A 73 5.31 -5.72 1.51
N LYS A 74 4.45 -5.69 0.48
CA LYS A 74 4.63 -6.48 -0.74
C LYS A 74 5.69 -5.92 -1.67
N ARG A 75 5.99 -4.61 -1.67
CA ARG A 75 7.17 -4.06 -2.36
C ARG A 75 8.47 -4.40 -1.62
N GLU A 76 8.44 -4.50 -0.29
CA GLU A 76 9.54 -5.08 0.48
C GLU A 76 9.67 -6.61 0.28
N ASN A 77 8.63 -7.29 -0.19
CA ASN A 77 8.65 -8.75 -0.44
C ASN A 77 8.75 -9.13 -1.94
N VAL A 78 8.50 -8.18 -2.84
CA VAL A 78 8.52 -8.32 -4.31
C VAL A 78 9.50 -7.29 -4.89
N GLY A 79 10.65 -7.18 -4.22
CA GLY A 79 11.92 -6.74 -4.78
C GLY A 79 12.79 -7.93 -5.22
N THR A 80 12.19 -9.10 -5.48
CA THR A 80 12.89 -10.27 -6.03
C THR A 80 13.11 -10.11 -7.53
N SER A 81 13.95 -9.15 -7.92
CA SER A 81 14.91 -9.36 -9.00
C SER A 81 16.25 -9.47 -8.30
N GLY A 82 16.67 -10.72 -8.06
CA GLY A 82 17.83 -11.10 -7.26
C GLY A 82 19.07 -10.31 -7.65
N SER A 83 19.31 -9.24 -6.90
CA SER A 83 20.65 -8.69 -6.75
C SER A 83 21.24 -9.39 -5.55
N ASN A 84 22.48 -9.85 -5.66
CA ASN A 84 23.20 -10.53 -4.60
C ASN A 84 23.13 -9.80 -3.24
N ALA A 85 22.97 -8.47 -3.26
CA ALA A 85 22.75 -7.62 -2.09
C ALA A 85 21.48 -7.95 -1.27
N ASP A 86 20.37 -8.31 -1.93
CA ASP A 86 19.10 -8.62 -1.25
C ASP A 86 19.18 -9.97 -0.51
N GLU A 87 19.85 -10.95 -1.12
CA GLU A 87 20.10 -12.24 -0.49
C GLU A 87 21.04 -12.09 0.71
N ILE A 88 22.08 -11.27 0.60
CA ILE A 88 22.98 -10.94 1.73
C ILE A 88 22.20 -10.29 2.89
N ALA A 89 21.24 -9.39 2.60
CA ALA A 89 20.40 -8.76 3.63
C ALA A 89 19.50 -9.79 4.35
N LYS A 90 18.98 -10.77 3.62
CA LYS A 90 18.19 -11.86 4.19
C LYS A 90 19.03 -12.74 5.11
N PHE A 91 20.26 -13.08 4.71
CA PHE A 91 21.17 -13.84 5.57
C PHE A 91 21.63 -13.04 6.79
N ALA A 92 21.81 -11.72 6.67
CA ALA A 92 22.19 -10.86 7.80
C ALA A 92 21.08 -10.86 8.87
N LYS A 93 19.82 -10.80 8.45
CA LYS A 93 18.66 -10.88 9.34
C LYS A 93 18.57 -12.24 10.04
N LEU A 94 18.87 -13.34 9.34
CA LEU A 94 18.92 -14.68 9.93
C LEU A 94 20.04 -14.82 10.98
N ARG A 95 21.19 -14.17 10.77
CA ARG A 95 22.28 -14.09 11.76
C ARG A 95 21.85 -13.30 12.99
N GLU A 96 21.26 -12.12 12.81
CA GLU A 96 20.77 -11.28 13.93
C GLU A 96 19.70 -12.01 14.77
N GLN A 97 18.89 -12.84 14.13
CA GLN A 97 17.90 -13.68 14.81
C GLN A 97 18.50 -14.95 15.45
N GLY A 98 19.82 -15.19 15.32
CA GLY A 98 20.51 -16.36 15.86
C GLY A 98 20.17 -17.67 15.14
N VAL A 99 19.59 -17.60 13.94
CA VAL A 99 19.19 -18.78 13.15
C VAL A 99 20.40 -19.40 12.43
N ILE A 100 21.39 -18.57 12.07
CA ILE A 100 22.65 -19.01 11.46
C ILE A 100 23.85 -18.42 12.20
N SER A 101 24.96 -19.16 12.23
CA SER A 101 26.24 -18.71 12.79
C SER A 101 26.95 -17.73 11.86
N GLU A 102 27.89 -16.96 12.41
CA GLU A 102 28.65 -15.97 11.61
C GLU A 102 29.45 -16.59 10.47
N GLU A 103 29.96 -17.80 10.65
CA GLU A 103 30.67 -18.55 9.61
C GLU A 103 29.74 -18.94 8.45
N GLU A 104 28.51 -19.37 8.74
CA GLU A 104 27.51 -19.71 7.74
C GLU A 104 27.05 -18.47 6.98
N PHE A 105 26.95 -17.32 7.65
CA PHE A 105 26.67 -16.03 7.01
C PHE A 105 27.80 -15.61 6.05
N GLN A 106 29.06 -15.66 6.50
CA GLN A 106 30.24 -15.32 5.69
C GLN A 106 30.37 -16.19 4.44
N LYS A 107 30.14 -17.50 4.56
CA LYS A 107 30.22 -18.43 3.43
C LYS A 107 29.19 -18.11 2.36
N LYS A 108 27.92 -17.90 2.77
CA LYS A 108 26.85 -17.52 1.83
C LYS A 108 27.06 -16.15 1.23
N LYS A 109 27.60 -15.19 1.99
CA LYS A 109 27.98 -13.87 1.48
C LYS A 109 29.05 -13.94 0.40
N ASN A 110 30.07 -14.79 0.56
CA ASN A 110 31.13 -14.97 -0.44
C ASN A 110 30.66 -15.72 -1.69
N GLU A 111 29.69 -16.64 -1.58
CA GLU A 111 29.07 -17.28 -2.76
C GLU A 111 28.25 -16.30 -3.60
N LEU A 112 27.74 -15.24 -2.96
CA LEU A 112 26.91 -14.22 -3.58
C LEU A 112 27.72 -13.00 -4.03
N LEU A 113 29.00 -12.84 -3.67
CA LEU A 113 29.79 -11.67 -4.05
C LEU A 113 30.46 -11.87 -5.42
#